data_AF-A0A178DIP7-F1
#
_entry.id   AF-A0A178DIP7-F1
#
_cell.length_a   1.000
_cell.length_b   1.000
_cell.length_c   1.000
_cell.angle_alpha   90.00
_cell.angle_beta   90.00
_cell.angle_gamma   90.00
#
_symmetry.space_group_name_H-M   'P 1'
#
loop_
_entity.id
_entity.type
_entity.pdbx_description
1 polymer ?
#
loop_
_entity_poly.entity_id
_entity_poly.type
_entity_poly.pdbx_seq_one_letter_code
_entity_poly.pdbx_strand_id
1 'polypeptide(L)'
;MASELQRDVELDVTSGLQTPEPKVATPASEVLKRYPPRGQWTLHRLASAVEFLCLQCYKQKKAKLIATRHKQWDDLCCNACYGQILSKIKADND
;
A
#
# COMPACT_ATOMS: atom_id res chain seq x y z
N MET A 1 -35.85 -55.52 -0.38
CA MET A 1 -36.66 -54.33 -0.13
C MET A 1 -36.34 -53.89 1.29
N ALA A 2 -35.83 -52.71 1.62
CA ALA A 2 -35.40 -51.53 0.87
C ALA A 2 -34.21 -50.94 1.65
N SER A 3 -33.24 -50.37 0.94
CA SER A 3 -32.07 -49.68 1.48
C SER A 3 -32.50 -48.35 2.11
N GLU A 4 -32.08 -48.09 3.34
CA GLU A 4 -32.29 -46.79 4.00
C GLU A 4 -30.99 -45.98 4.03
N LEU A 5 -31.20 -44.69 3.80
CA LEU A 5 -30.31 -43.71 3.20
C LEU A 5 -29.12 -43.32 4.08
N GLN A 6 -27.99 -43.11 3.40
CA GLN A 6 -26.75 -42.61 3.95
C GLN A 6 -26.88 -41.16 4.43
N ARG A 7 -26.12 -40.84 5.48
CA ARG A 7 -25.94 -39.50 6.05
C ARG A 7 -25.04 -38.68 5.13
N ASP A 8 -25.51 -37.54 4.64
CA ASP A 8 -24.67 -36.50 4.07
C ASP A 8 -24.42 -35.43 5.16
N VAL A 9 -23.19 -35.40 5.66
CA VAL A 9 -22.61 -34.29 6.40
C VAL A 9 -22.11 -33.31 5.34
N GLU A 10 -22.81 -32.19 5.20
CA GLU A 10 -22.34 -31.08 4.37
C GLU A 10 -21.18 -30.39 5.12
N LEU A 11 -19.95 -30.63 4.65
CA LEU A 11 -18.79 -29.84 5.04
C LEU A 11 -18.89 -28.46 4.37
N ASP A 12 -19.40 -27.47 5.10
CA ASP A 12 -19.22 -26.06 4.77
C ASP A 12 -17.78 -25.63 5.11
N VAL A 13 -16.85 -25.95 4.22
CA VAL A 13 -15.55 -25.30 4.12
C VAL A 13 -15.34 -24.95 2.66
N THR A 14 -15.66 -23.72 2.28
CA THR A 14 -14.83 -23.00 1.32
C THR A 14 -14.90 -21.50 1.57
N SER A 15 -14.06 -21.08 2.52
CA SER A 15 -13.09 -20.00 2.32
C SER A 15 -13.57 -18.88 1.39
N GLY A 16 -14.31 -17.93 1.96
CA GLY A 16 -14.53 -16.65 1.33
C GLY A 16 -13.18 -16.00 1.06
N LEU A 17 -12.74 -16.01 -0.20
CA LEU A 17 -11.87 -14.96 -0.71
C LEU A 17 -12.65 -13.65 -0.54
N GLN A 18 -12.51 -13.04 0.62
CA GLN A 18 -12.65 -11.60 0.74
C GLN A 18 -11.56 -11.03 -0.17
N THR A 19 -11.94 -10.76 -1.41
CA THR A 19 -11.26 -9.74 -2.19
C THR A 19 -11.38 -8.50 -1.31
N PRO A 20 -10.29 -7.96 -0.73
CA PRO A 20 -10.42 -6.71 -0.04
C PRO A 20 -10.91 -5.73 -1.09
N GLU A 21 -12.14 -5.24 -0.90
CA GLU A 21 -12.69 -4.13 -1.64
C GLU A 21 -11.57 -3.08 -1.79
N PRO A 22 -11.42 -2.42 -2.95
CA PRO A 22 -10.43 -1.38 -3.12
C PRO A 22 -10.81 -0.23 -2.19
N LYS A 23 -10.42 -0.33 -0.92
CA LYS A 23 -10.38 0.75 0.05
C LYS A 23 -9.46 1.74 -0.60
N VAL A 24 -10.04 2.74 -1.26
CA VAL A 24 -9.33 3.84 -1.87
C VAL A 24 -8.49 4.42 -0.74
N ALA A 25 -7.21 4.05 -0.70
CA ALA A 25 -6.35 4.38 0.40
C ALA A 25 -6.29 5.92 0.44
N THR A 26 -6.88 6.50 1.48
CA THR A 26 -6.88 7.94 1.69
C THR A 26 -5.65 8.31 2.51
N PRO A 27 -5.04 9.48 2.27
CA PRO A 27 -3.94 9.93 3.10
C PRO A 27 -4.40 10.10 4.55
N ALA A 28 -3.60 9.61 5.50
CA ALA A 28 -3.89 9.69 6.94
C ALA A 28 -3.92 11.13 7.50
N SER A 29 -3.55 12.13 6.70
CA SER A 29 -3.61 13.55 7.03
C SER A 29 -3.76 14.38 5.75
N GLU A 30 -4.19 15.63 5.89
CA GLU A 30 -4.32 16.57 4.78
C GLU A 30 -3.00 16.79 4.05
N VAL A 31 -3.03 16.71 2.72
CA VAL A 31 -1.86 16.94 1.85
C VAL A 31 -1.69 18.43 1.58
N LEU A 32 -0.81 19.09 2.32
CA LEU A 32 -0.49 20.51 2.13
C LEU A 32 0.20 20.80 0.80
N LYS A 33 1.08 19.89 0.35
CA LYS A 33 1.83 20.10 -0.89
C LYS A 33 2.09 18.79 -1.59
N ARG A 34 1.86 18.80 -2.90
CA ARG A 34 2.25 17.73 -3.83
C ARG A 34 3.42 18.24 -4.67
N TYR A 35 4.53 17.51 -4.64
CA TYR A 35 5.68 17.81 -5.49
C TYR A 35 5.47 17.21 -6.89
N PRO A 36 6.17 17.71 -7.92
CA PRO A 36 6.11 17.12 -9.26
C PRO A 36 6.47 15.63 -9.21
N PRO A 37 5.73 14.76 -9.94
CA PRO A 37 6.04 13.35 -10.02
C PRO A 37 7.41 13.13 -10.66
N ARG A 38 8.14 12.12 -10.17
CA ARG A 38 9.42 11.66 -10.73
C ARG A 38 9.28 10.17 -11.05
N GLY A 39 9.06 9.88 -12.33
CA GLY A 39 8.65 8.55 -12.79
C GLY A 39 7.32 8.15 -12.14
N GLN A 40 7.28 6.97 -11.55
CA GLN A 40 6.10 6.46 -10.84
C GLN A 40 5.90 7.00 -9.42
N TRP A 41 6.82 7.83 -8.92
CA TRP A 41 6.79 8.30 -7.54
C TRP A 41 6.38 9.76 -7.42
N THR A 42 5.50 10.07 -6.46
CA THR A 42 5.13 11.44 -6.12
C THR A 42 5.40 11.69 -4.64
N LEU A 43 6.11 12.77 -4.32
CA LEU A 43 6.34 13.17 -2.93
C LEU A 43 5.19 14.08 -2.47
N HIS A 44 4.69 13.83 -1.26
CA HIS A 44 3.63 14.58 -0.61
C HIS A 44 4.12 15.09 0.75
N ARG A 45 3.82 16.36 1.04
CA ARG A 45 3.94 16.94 2.37
C ARG A 45 2.55 17.01 3.00
N LEU A 46 2.42 16.43 4.17
CA LEU A 46 1.21 16.40 4.98
C LEU A 46 1.21 17.53 6.02
N ALA A 47 0.03 17.88 6.52
CA ALA A 47 -0.15 18.87 7.58
C ALA A 47 0.47 18.40 8.90
N SER A 48 0.19 17.15 9.25
CA SER A 48 0.64 16.52 10.49
C SER A 48 1.56 15.34 10.20
N ALA A 49 2.40 15.00 11.19
CA ALA A 49 3.27 13.83 11.07
C ALA A 49 2.40 12.60 11.30
N VAL A 50 2.32 11.73 10.31
CA VAL A 50 1.55 10.48 10.39
C VAL A 50 2.50 9.31 10.52
N GLU A 51 2.01 8.26 11.17
CA GLU A 51 2.70 6.98 11.23
C GLU A 51 2.32 6.14 10.02
N PHE A 52 3.33 5.55 9.39
CA PHE A 52 3.16 4.70 8.22
C PHE A 52 4.25 3.64 8.14
N LEU A 53 3.94 2.54 7.48
CA LEU A 53 4.93 1.53 7.12
C LEU A 53 5.56 1.91 5.78
N CYS A 54 6.88 2.05 5.73
CA CYS A 54 7.58 2.26 4.47
C CYS A 54 7.79 0.92 3.77
N LEU A 55 7.14 0.68 2.63
CA LEU A 55 7.24 -0.59 1.89
C LEU A 55 8.61 -0.84 1.24
N GLN A 56 9.49 0.18 1.22
CA GLN A 56 10.85 0.06 0.68
C GLN A 56 11.87 -0.40 1.71
N CYS A 57 11.68 -0.08 3.00
CA CYS A 57 12.60 -0.48 4.07
C CYS A 57 11.93 -1.26 5.20
N TYR A 58 10.63 -1.53 5.07
CA TYR A 58 9.79 -2.30 6.00
C TYR A 58 9.89 -1.82 7.46
N LYS A 59 10.07 -0.52 7.65
CA LYS A 59 10.16 0.11 8.98
C LYS A 59 8.97 1.04 9.19
N GLN A 60 8.43 1.03 10.41
CA GLN A 60 7.48 2.04 10.84
C GLN A 60 8.18 3.40 10.86
N LYS A 61 7.54 4.42 10.30
CA LYS A 61 8.05 5.79 10.21
C LYS A 61 6.97 6.75 10.67
N LYS A 62 7.39 7.83 11.33
CA LYS A 62 6.54 8.96 11.65
C LYS A 62 7.09 10.19 10.94
N ALA A 63 6.39 10.70 9.94
CA ALA A 63 6.87 11.85 9.18
C ALA A 63 5.73 12.65 8.53
N LYS A 64 6.04 13.90 8.18
CA LYS A 64 5.18 14.76 7.35
C LYS A 64 5.45 14.60 5.85
N LEU A 65 6.51 13.89 5.47
CA LEU A 65 6.92 13.71 4.09
C LEU A 65 6.83 12.24 3.71
N ILE A 66 5.95 11.94 2.76
CA ILE A 66 5.66 10.58 2.30
C ILE A 66 5.63 10.59 0.78
N ALA A 67 6.31 9.63 0.18
CA ALA A 67 6.23 9.38 -1.25
C ALA A 67 5.23 8.25 -1.52
N THR A 68 4.34 8.44 -2.49
CA THR A 68 3.39 7.44 -2.96
C THR A 68 3.81 6.93 -4.33
N ARG A 69 3.63 5.64 -4.60
CA ARG A 69 3.82 5.06 -5.94
C ARG A 69 2.51 5.04 -6.73
N HIS A 70 2.55 5.38 -8.01
CA HIS A 70 1.38 5.41 -8.90
C HIS A 70 0.19 6.21 -8.34
N LYS A 71 0.45 7.21 -7.48
CA LYS A 71 -0.56 8.00 -6.76
C LYS A 71 -1.45 7.17 -5.80
N GLN A 72 -1.02 5.96 -5.45
CA GLN A 72 -1.68 5.08 -4.50
C GLN A 72 -1.11 5.29 -3.09
N TRP A 73 -1.98 5.52 -2.10
CA TRP A 73 -1.59 5.63 -0.70
C TRP A 73 -1.38 4.28 -0.01
N ASP A 74 -1.54 3.18 -0.74
CA ASP A 74 -1.21 1.84 -0.26
C ASP A 74 0.29 1.57 -0.36
N ASP A 75 0.97 2.12 -1.38
CA ASP A 75 2.40 1.97 -1.60
C ASP A 75 3.16 3.22 -1.10
N LEU A 76 3.37 3.25 0.22
CA LEU A 76 4.03 4.36 0.92
C LEU A 76 5.54 4.14 1.05
N CYS A 77 6.27 5.22 0.81
CA CYS A 77 7.72 5.26 0.87
C CYS A 77 8.19 6.46 1.70
N CYS A 78 9.16 6.23 2.59
CA CYS A 78 9.74 7.30 3.38
C CYS A 78 10.66 8.18 2.54
N ASN A 79 10.84 9.44 2.94
CA ASN A 79 11.67 10.40 2.22
C ASN A 79 13.11 9.90 1.96
N ALA A 80 13.70 9.16 2.91
CA ALA A 80 15.05 8.62 2.76
C ALA A 80 15.15 7.55 1.64
N CYS A 81 14.23 6.58 1.64
CA CYS A 81 14.16 5.57 0.58
C CYS A 81 13.80 6.21 -0.76
N TYR A 82 12.88 7.18 -0.77
CA TYR A 82 12.55 7.94 -1.97
C TYR A 82 13.79 8.60 -2.58
N GLY A 83 14.62 9.27 -1.77
CA GLY A 83 15.89 9.84 -2.24
C GLY A 83 16.83 8.81 -2.87
N GLN A 84 16.99 7.64 -2.23
CA GLN A 84 17.82 6.56 -2.78
C GLN A 84 17.29 6.02 -4.11
N ILE A 85 15.97 5.83 -4.23
CA ILE A 85 15.32 5.38 -5.47
C ILE A 85 15.56 6.39 -6.60
N LEU A 86 15.41 7.68 -6.32
CA LEU A 86 15.67 8.72 -7.32
C LEU A 86 17.13 8.75 -7.78
N SER A 87 18.08 8.51 -6.87
CA SER A 87 19.50 8.43 -7.23
C SER A 87 19.79 7.24 -8.15
N LYS A 88 19.14 6.08 -7.91
CA LYS A 88 19.29 4.90 -8.76
C LYS A 88 18.68 5.10 -10.16
N ILE A 89 17.47 5.67 -10.24
CA ILE A 89 16.80 5.92 -11.53
C ILE A 89 17.64 6.83 -12.44
N LYS A 90 18.32 7.83 -11.87
CA LYS A 90 19.21 8.70 -12.64
C LYS A 90 20.43 7.97 -13.21
N ALA A 91 20.97 6.98 -12.50
CA ALA A 91 22.17 6.26 -12.92
C ALA A 91 21.90 5.22 -14.03
N ASP A 92 20.65 4.80 -14.22
CA ASP A 92 20.24 3.83 -15.25
C ASP A 92 19.84 4.49 -16.58
N ASN A 93 19.63 5.81 -16.57
CA ASN A 93 19.28 6.60 -17.76
C ASN A 93 20.49 7.34 -18.37
N ASP A 94 21.72 7.03 -17.92
CA ASP A 94 22.98 7.60 -18.41
C ASP A 94 23.77 6.55 -19.21
#